data_AF-A0A838IB65-F1
#
_entry.id   AF-A0A838IB65-F1
#
_cell.length_a   1.000
_cell.length_b   1.000
_cell.length_c   1.000
_cell.angle_alpha   90.00
_cell.angle_beta   90.00
_cell.angle_gamma   90.00
#
_symmetry.space_group_name_H-M   'P 1'
#
loop_
_entity.id
_entity.type
_entity.pdbx_description
1 polymer ?
#
loop_
_entity_poly.entity_id
_entity_poly.type
_entity_poly.pdbx_seq_one_letter_code
_entity_poly.pdbx_strand_id
1 'polypeptide(L)' 'HHCAQPLMRLLGVGATARASFHVYNSREDTERLIAALRGAREVFGL' A
#
# COMPACT_ATOMS: atom_id res chain seq x y z
N HIS A 1 -1.71 10.47 16.41
CA HIS A 1 -0.72 9.52 16.93
C HIS A 1 -0.72 8.27 16.07
N HIS A 2 0.28 8.09 15.23
CA HIS A 2 0.45 6.88 14.41
C HIS A 2 1.83 6.28 14.70
N CYS A 3 1.92 4.94 14.65
CA CYS A 3 3.11 4.17 15.06
C CYS A 3 4.43 4.63 14.39
N ALA A 4 4.37 5.15 13.15
CA ALA A 4 5.54 5.63 12.39
C ALA A 4 5.50 7.15 12.09
N GLN A 5 4.86 7.95 12.94
CA GLN A 5 4.66 9.39 12.70
C GLN A 5 5.94 10.21 12.44
N PRO A 6 7.09 9.97 13.11
CA PRO A 6 8.33 10.68 12.80
C PRO A 6 8.83 10.43 11.38
N LEU A 7 8.77 9.18 10.91
CA LEU A 7 9.16 8.83 9.54
C LEU A 7 8.24 9.48 8.50
N MET A 8 6.92 9.47 8.75
CA MET A 8 5.96 10.11 7.83
C MET A 8 6.21 11.62 7.72
N ARG A 9 6.57 12.29 8.84
CA ARG A 9 6.99 13.71 8.82
C ARG A 9 8.24 13.93 7.99
N LEU A 10 9.26 13.07 8.14
CA LEU A 10 10.49 13.14 7.36
C LEU A 10 10.23 12.97 5.85
N LEU A 11 9.32 12.08 5.47
CA LEU A 11 8.93 11.82 4.09
C LEU A 11 7.94 12.85 3.52
N GLY A 12 7.43 13.78 4.34
CA GLY A 12 6.47 14.80 3.89
C GLY A 12 5.10 14.26 3.48
N VAL A 13 4.72 13.07 3.96
CA VAL A 13 3.45 12.40 3.59
C VAL A 13 2.50 12.32 4.78
N GLY A 14 1.20 12.50 4.51
CA GLY A 14 0.15 12.40 5.54
C GLY A 14 -0.22 10.95 5.91
N ALA A 15 -0.12 10.03 4.93
CA ALA A 15 -0.41 8.62 5.10
C ALA A 15 0.25 7.80 3.99
N THR A 16 0.52 6.52 4.26
CA THR A 16 1.01 5.54 3.28
C THR A 16 0.37 4.18 3.55
N ALA A 17 0.06 3.43 2.50
CA ALA A 17 -0.19 1.99 2.60
C ALA A 17 1.11 1.21 2.35
N ARG A 18 1.29 0.07 3.03
CA ARG A 18 2.45 -0.81 2.85
C ARG A 18 2.00 -2.26 2.69
N ALA A 19 2.21 -2.84 1.51
CA ALA A 19 2.14 -4.27 1.34
C ALA A 19 3.38 -4.93 1.97
N SER A 20 3.16 -5.85 2.92
CA SER A 20 4.24 -6.57 3.61
C SER A 20 4.16 -8.04 3.23
N PHE A 21 5.21 -8.56 2.60
CA PHE A 21 5.28 -9.95 2.12
C PHE A 21 6.08 -10.84 3.08
N HIS A 22 5.82 -12.14 3.05
CA HIS A 22 6.51 -13.16 3.83
C HIS A 22 6.64 -14.48 3.06
N VAL A 23 7.14 -15.54 3.71
CA VAL A 23 7.52 -16.84 3.10
C VAL A 23 6.34 -17.59 2.46
N TYR A 24 5.11 -17.24 2.84
CA TYR A 24 3.90 -17.85 2.30
C TYR A 24 3.28 -17.08 1.15
N ASN A 25 3.85 -15.93 0.78
CA ASN A 25 3.35 -15.18 -0.37
C ASN A 25 3.86 -15.76 -1.68
N SER A 26 3.02 -15.64 -2.70
CA SER A 26 3.32 -16.05 -4.06
C SER A 26 3.30 -14.88 -5.03
N ARG A 27 3.75 -15.14 -6.27
CA ARG A 27 3.61 -14.18 -7.37
C ARG A 27 2.15 -13.81 -7.63
N GLU A 28 1.25 -14.77 -7.48
CA GLU A 28 -0.19 -14.57 -7.69
C GLU A 28 -0.77 -13.55 -6.70
N ASP A 29 -0.30 -13.53 -5.44
CA ASP A 29 -0.73 -12.52 -4.46
C ASP A 29 -0.37 -11.10 -4.92
N THR A 30 0.80 -10.94 -5.54
CA THR A 30 1.27 -9.66 -6.07
C THR A 30 0.42 -9.23 -7.27
N GLU A 31 0.10 -10.16 -8.17
CA GLU A 31 -0.76 -9.89 -9.32
C GLU A 31 -2.17 -9.48 -8.89
N ARG A 32 -2.74 -10.16 -7.90
CA ARG A 32 -4.03 -9.82 -7.29
C ARG A 32 -4.00 -8.44 -6.63
N LEU A 33 -2.94 -8.11 -5.89
CA LEU A 33 -2.76 -6.78 -5.29
C LEU A 33 -2.74 -5.68 -6.36
N ILE A 34 -1.99 -5.86 -7.45
CA ILE A 34 -1.91 -4.88 -8.55
C ILE A 34 -3.27 -4.69 -9.21
N ALA A 35 -4.00 -5.78 -9.50
CA ALA A 35 -5.33 -5.71 -10.08
C ALA A 35 -6.31 -4.94 -9.16
N ALA A 36 -6.28 -5.23 -7.85
CA ALA A 36 -7.11 -4.53 -6.87
C ALA A 36 -6.78 -3.03 -6.78
N LEU A 37 -5.49 -2.65 -6.83
CA LEU A 37 -5.08 -1.24 -6.81
C LEU A 37 -5.54 -0.49 -8.07
N ARG A 38 -5.53 -1.14 -9.24
CA ARG A 38 -6.08 -0.55 -10.48
C ARG A 38 -7.58 -0.30 -10.34
N GLY A 39 -8.34 -1.28 -9.85
CA GLY A 39 -9.77 -1.10 -9.60
C GLY A 39 -10.06 -0.03 -8.55
N ALA A 40 -9.26 0.04 -7.48
CA ALA A 40 -9.40 1.08 -6.46
C ALA A 40 -9.21 2.48 -7.05
N ARG A 41 -8.23 2.67 -7.96
CA ARG A 41 -8.05 3.95 -8.66
C ARG A 41 -9.30 4.36 -9.44
N GLU A 42 -9.92 3.44 -10.16
CA GLU A 42 -11.16 3.71 -10.91
C GLU A 42 -12.31 4.12 -9.97
N VAL A 43 -12.47 3.42 -8.84
CA VAL A 43 -13.49 3.75 -7.82
C VAL A 43 -13.32 5.16 -7.27
N PHE A 44 -12.08 5.61 -7.07
CA PHE A 44 -11.79 6.97 -6.59
C PHE A 44 -11.61 8.01 -7.71
N GLY A 45 -11.74 7.62 -8.99
CA GLY A 45 -11.60 8.51 -10.14
C GLY A 45 -10.19 9.03 -10.40
N LEU A 46 -9.16 8.21 -10.14
CA LEU A 46 -7.72 8.55 -10.23
C LEU A 46 -7.01 8.01 -11.47
#